data_AF-A0A6B2TM70-F1
#
_entry.id   AF-A0A6B2TM70-F1
#
_cell.length_a   1.000
_cell.length_b   1.000
_cell.length_c   1.000
_cell.angle_alpha   90.00
_cell.angle_beta   90.00
_cell.angle_gamma   90.00
#
_symmetry.space_group_name_H-M   'P 1'
#
loop_
_entity.id
_entity.type
_entity.pdbx_description
1 polymer ?
#
loop_
_entity_poly.entity_id
_entity_poly.type
_entity_poly.pdbx_seq_one_letter_code
_entity_poly.pdbx_strand_id
1 'polypeptide(L)' 'RWAADCRAAGLAVGCFRPPSVPDGISRLRLTARADLTDAQIAGAVRVISRGAHR' A
#
# COMPACT_ATOMS: atom_id res chain seq x y z
N ARG A 1 -0.37 -3.17 10.62
CA ARG A 1 -1.52 -3.98 10.17
C ARG A 1 -1.90 -3.67 8.72
N TRP A 2 -1.82 -2.41 8.31
CA TRP A 2 -1.84 -1.91 6.93
C TRP A 2 -1.59 -2.88 5.76
N ALA A 3 -0.42 -3.51 5.64
CA ALA A 3 -0.17 -4.42 4.51
C ALA A 3 -1.12 -5.64 4.47
N ALA A 4 -1.52 -6.15 5.64
CA ALA A 4 -2.54 -7.19 5.75
C ALA A 4 -3.94 -6.65 5.44
N ASP A 5 -4.26 -5.44 5.90
CA ASP A 5 -5.54 -4.77 5.64
C ASP A 5 -5.73 -4.48 4.15
N CYS A 6 -4.68 -3.98 3.46
CA CYS A 6 -4.68 -3.81 2.01
C CYS A 6 -4.90 -5.15 1.30
N ARG A 7 -4.20 -6.21 1.74
CA ARG A 7 -4.34 -7.54 1.13
C ARG A 7 -5.76 -8.09 1.29
N ALA A 8 -6.38 -7.92 2.45
CA ALA A 8 -7.79 -8.29 2.67
C ALA A 8 -8.75 -7.50 1.77
N ALA A 9 -8.39 -6.28 1.39
CA ALA A 9 -9.11 -5.46 0.41
C ALA A 9 -8.72 -5.73 -1.06
N GLY A 10 -7.94 -6.79 -1.34
CA GLY A 10 -7.53 -7.18 -2.69
C GLY A 10 -6.33 -6.40 -3.26
N LEU A 11 -5.64 -5.61 -2.44
CA LEU A 11 -4.47 -4.82 -2.85
C LEU A 11 -3.18 -5.37 -2.23
N ALA A 12 -2.30 -5.94 -3.06
CA ALA A 12 -0.97 -6.34 -2.63
C ALA A 12 -0.03 -5.12 -2.56
N VAL A 13 0.61 -4.92 -1.41
CA VAL A 13 1.60 -3.86 -1.18
C VAL A 13 2.83 -4.41 -0.46
N GLY A 14 3.98 -3.80 -0.71
CA GLY A 14 5.15 -3.97 0.16
C GLY A 14 5.01 -3.11 1.42
N CYS A 15 5.70 -3.49 2.49
CA CYS A 15 5.80 -2.66 3.69
C CYS A 15 7.22 -2.74 4.26
N PHE A 16 7.92 -1.62 4.23
CA PHE A 16 9.21 -1.50 4.90
C PHE A 16 9.00 -1.20 6.38
N ARG A 17 9.77 -1.87 7.22
CA ARG A 17 9.72 -1.77 8.68
C ARG A 17 11.12 -1.81 9.27
N PRO A 18 11.33 -1.32 10.49
CA PRO A 18 12.60 -1.48 11.18
C PRO A 18 13.00 -2.97 11.23
N PRO A 19 14.28 -3.29 11.01
CA PRO A 19 15.44 -2.39 10.89
C PRO A 19 15.70 -1.83 9.48
N SER A 20 14.89 -2.16 8.47
CA SER A 20 15.12 -1.74 7.07
C SER A 20 14.81 -0.27 6.77
N VAL A 21 14.30 0.49 7.75
CA VAL A 21 14.06 1.94 7.68
C VAL A 21 14.76 2.62 8.85
N PRO A 22 15.81 3.42 8.60
CA PRO A 22 16.66 3.97 9.67
C PRO A 22 15.94 4.88 10.68
N ASP A 23 14.89 5.57 10.25
CA ASP A 23 14.11 6.48 11.10
C ASP A 23 13.02 5.80 11.94
N GLY A 24 12.90 4.47 11.87
CA GLY A 24 11.89 3.74 12.62
C GLY A 24 10.49 3.76 12.00
N ILE A 25 10.24 4.60 10.98
CA ILE A 25 8.89 4.86 10.46
C ILE A 25 8.55 3.80 9.40
N SER A 26 7.57 2.96 9.71
CA SER A 26 7.05 1.99 8.75
C SER A 26 6.39 2.67 7.56
N ARG A 27 6.66 2.19 6.34
CA ARG A 27 6.15 2.77 5.09
C ARG A 27 5.54 1.70 4.21
N LEU A 28 4.58 2.10 3.38
CA LEU A 28 4.11 1.26 2.29
C LEU A 28 5.00 1.47 1.07
N ARG A 29 5.27 0.39 0.36
CA ARG A 29 5.89 0.42 -0.96
C ARG A 29 4.85 0.07 -2.00
N LEU A 30 4.50 1.05 -2.81
CA LEU A 30 3.66 0.89 -3.98
C LEU A 30 4.56 0.68 -5.20
N THR A 31 4.24 -0.30 -6.03
CA THR A 31 4.98 -0.60 -7.25
C THR A 31 4.07 -0.33 -8.43
N ALA A 32 4.36 0.73 -9.18
CA ALA A 32 3.67 1.02 -10.43
C ALA A 32 4.10 0.03 -11.53
N ARG A 33 3.18 -0.32 -12.41
CA ARG A 33 3.44 -1.12 -13.61
C ARG A 33 2.73 -0.48 -14.80
N ALA A 34 3.32 -0.61 -15.99
CA ALA A 34 2.78 0.00 -17.20
C ALA A 34 1.48 -0.67 -17.70
N ASP A 35 1.20 -1.90 -17.26
CA ASP A 35 0.00 -2.66 -17.59
C ASP A 35 -1.17 -2.41 -16.62
N LEU A 36 -1.03 -1.47 -15.68
CA LEU A 36 -2.12 -1.11 -14.78
C LEU A 36 -3.18 -0.29 -15.53
N THR A 37 -4.42 -0.73 -15.43
CA THR A 37 -5.56 0.03 -15.96
C THR A 37 -5.95 1.16 -15.01
N ASP A 38 -6.60 2.19 -15.53
CA ASP A 38 -7.13 3.30 -14.74
C ASP A 38 -8.05 2.80 -13.60
N ALA A 39 -8.84 1.77 -13.88
CA ALA A 39 -9.72 1.15 -12.87
C ALA A 39 -8.93 0.50 -11.72
N GLN A 40 -7.81 -0.17 -12.03
CA GLN A 40 -6.94 -0.76 -11.01
C GLN A 40 -6.27 0.32 -10.17
N ILE A 41 -5.81 1.41 -10.79
CA ILE A 41 -5.20 2.54 -10.09
C ILE A 41 -6.23 3.21 -9.17
N ALA A 42 -7.43 3.50 -9.69
CA ALA A 42 -8.51 4.10 -8.91
C ALA A 42 -8.92 3.22 -7.72
N GLY A 43 -8.95 1.90 -7.91
CA GLY A 43 -9.18 0.93 -6.84
C GLY A 43 -8.09 0.99 -5.75
N ALA A 44 -6.82 0.99 -6.16
CA ALA A 44 -5.70 1.09 -5.23
C ALA A 44 -5.74 2.39 -4.41
N VAL A 45 -5.96 3.55 -5.06
CA VAL A 45 -6.11 4.85 -4.38
C VAL A 45 -7.23 4.79 -3.35
N ARG A 46 -8.41 4.29 -3.73
CA ARG A 46 -9.55 4.18 -2.80
C ARG A 46 -9.22 3.37 -1.55
N VAL A 47 -8.55 2.22 -1.71
CA VAL A 47 -8.15 1.37 -0.57
C VAL A 47 -7.16 2.09 0.34
N ILE A 48 -6.14 2.73 -0.24
CA ILE A 48 -5.08 3.42 0.50
C ILE A 48 -5.65 4.62 1.26
N SER A 49 -6.47 5.47 0.61
CA SER A 49 -7.06 6.65 1.24
C SER A 49 -7.94 6.27 2.44
N ARG A 50 -8.75 5.22 2.33
CA ARG A 50 -9.59 4.75 3.46
C ARG A 50 -8.75 4.27 4.65
N GLY A 51 -7.56 3.71 4.41
CA GLY A 51 -6.64 3.24 5.45
C GLY A 51 -5.80 4.36 6.08
N ALA A 52 -5.55 5.46 5.35
CA ALA A 52 -4.70 6.58 5.78
C ALA A 52 -5.33 7.50 6.81
N HIS A 53 -6.65 7.46 6.96
CA HIS A 53 -7.38 8.26 7.94
C HIS A 53 -7.69 7.50 9.24
N ARG A 54 -7.08 6.34 9.47
CA ARG A 54 -7.16 5.58 10.73
C ARG A 54 -5.88 5.68 11.51
#